data_AF-A0A3C0L1X3-F1
#
_entry.id   AF-A0A3C0L1X3-F1
#
_cell.length_a   1.000
_cell.length_b   1.000
_cell.length_c   1.000
_cell.angle_alpha   90.00
_cell.angle_beta   90.00
_cell.angle_gamma   90.00
#
_symmetry.space_group_name_H-M   'P 1'
#
loop_
_entity.id
_entity.type
_entity.pdbx_description
1 polymer ?
#
loop_
_entity_poly.entity_id
_entity_poly.type
_entity_poly.pdbx_seq_one_letter_code
_entity_poly.pdbx_strand_id
1 'polypeptide(L)'
;ANRYPCGDGQWVVFNMPGAGQWLDFCRALGLEHWLTEEKYATPKGRYDHMPELTQGVDEALAAKSRDEWGKIFDAAGLIWGPVLGLHEVPQDPQAQAINLFPTINDATHGDYTTVGIPMRFSKTPVGPTRAAPSLGQHSKAILQEFNFTPDAINALSQQGVIQADD
;
A
#
# COMPACT_ATOMS: atom_id res chain seq x y z
N ALA A 1 -8.32 6.43 -12.95
CA ALA A 1 -8.97 5.91 -11.75
C ALA A 1 -9.63 7.07 -11.02
N ASN A 2 -10.95 7.00 -10.79
CA ASN A 2 -11.69 8.01 -10.02
C ASN A 2 -11.92 7.49 -8.61
N ARG A 3 -11.94 8.40 -7.63
CA ARG A 3 -12.16 8.10 -6.22
C ARG A 3 -13.46 8.75 -5.80
N TYR A 4 -14.27 8.02 -5.04
CA TYR A 4 -15.59 8.46 -4.62
C TYR A 4 -15.75 8.22 -3.11
N PRO A 5 -16.35 9.16 -2.37
CA PRO A 5 -16.71 8.95 -0.98
C PRO A 5 -17.93 8.01 -0.87
N CYS A 6 -17.97 7.24 0.20
CA CYS A 6 -19.12 6.44 0.61
C CYS A 6 -19.85 7.13 1.78
N GLY A 7 -20.99 6.58 2.20
CA GLY A 7 -21.83 7.18 3.25
C GLY A 7 -21.18 7.32 4.62
N ASP A 8 -20.11 6.57 4.88
CA ASP A 8 -19.29 6.62 6.10
C ASP A 8 -18.07 7.57 5.98
N GLY A 9 -17.94 8.29 4.87
CA GLY A 9 -16.81 9.17 4.58
C GLY A 9 -15.51 8.44 4.20
N GLN A 10 -15.53 7.11 4.15
CA GLN A 10 -14.44 6.32 3.57
C GLN A 10 -14.57 6.29 2.05
N TRP A 11 -13.49 5.96 1.34
CA TRP A 11 -13.43 6.15 -0.11
C TRP A 11 -13.17 4.84 -0.84
N VAL A 12 -13.75 4.72 -2.04
CA VAL A 12 -13.46 3.65 -3.00
C VAL A 12 -12.80 4.24 -4.24
N VAL A 13 -11.99 3.44 -4.92
CA VAL A 13 -11.44 3.77 -6.22
C VAL A 13 -11.98 2.79 -7.27
N PHE A 14 -12.46 3.34 -8.38
CA PHE A 14 -12.74 2.57 -9.59
C PHE A 14 -11.68 2.84 -10.63
N ASN A 15 -11.24 1.79 -11.31
CA ASN A 15 -10.60 1.96 -12.61
C ASN A 15 -11.69 1.82 -13.68
N MET A 16 -11.71 2.78 -14.61
CA MET A 16 -12.80 2.94 -15.59
C MET A 16 -13.27 1.58 -16.12
N PRO A 17 -14.55 1.19 -15.91
CA PRO A 17 -15.04 -0.08 -16.39
C PRO A 17 -14.90 -0.07 -17.91
N GLY A 18 -14.11 -1.01 -18.45
CA GLY A 18 -14.08 -1.25 -19.89
C GLY A 18 -15.50 -1.47 -20.40
N ALA A 19 -15.73 -1.37 -21.72
CA ALA A 19 -17.08 -1.46 -22.29
C ALA A 19 -17.88 -2.70 -21.83
N GLY A 20 -17.21 -3.81 -21.49
CA GLY A 20 -17.85 -5.02 -20.97
C GLY A 20 -18.35 -4.96 -19.52
N GLN A 21 -17.97 -3.96 -18.72
CA GLN A 21 -18.36 -3.85 -17.30
C GLN A 21 -19.43 -2.79 -17.02
N TRP A 22 -19.86 -2.03 -18.04
CA TRP A 22 -20.85 -0.95 -17.85
C TRP A 22 -22.19 -1.47 -17.30
N LEU A 23 -22.65 -2.62 -17.81
CA LEU A 23 -23.89 -3.25 -17.38
C LEU A 23 -23.85 -3.61 -15.88
N ASP A 24 -22.79 -4.30 -15.46
CA ASP A 24 -22.65 -4.77 -14.08
C ASP A 24 -22.37 -3.61 -13.13
N PHE A 25 -21.67 -2.57 -13.59
CA PHE A 25 -21.47 -1.32 -12.85
C PHE A 25 -22.81 -0.63 -12.58
N CYS A 26 -23.64 -0.39 -13.61
CA CYS A 26 -24.95 0.21 -13.42
C CYS A 26 -25.82 -0.62 -12.47
N ARG A 27 -25.86 -1.95 -12.62
CA ARG A 27 -26.63 -2.83 -11.73
C ARG A 27 -26.13 -2.79 -10.29
N ALA A 28 -24.82 -2.84 -10.08
CA ALA A 28 -24.24 -2.83 -8.73
C ALA A 28 -24.58 -1.55 -7.97
N LEU A 29 -24.62 -0.40 -8.67
CA LEU A 29 -24.98 0.89 -8.06
C LEU A 29 -26.48 1.21 -8.08
N GLY A 30 -27.34 0.36 -8.66
CA GLY A 30 -28.78 0.64 -8.79
C GLY A 30 -29.12 1.74 -9.82
N LEU A 31 -28.27 1.89 -10.84
CA LEU A 31 -28.32 2.91 -11.89
C LEU A 31 -28.68 2.31 -13.25
N GLU A 32 -29.48 1.24 -13.29
CA GLU A 32 -29.85 0.53 -14.53
C GLU A 32 -30.60 1.40 -15.55
N HIS A 33 -31.23 2.50 -15.10
CA HIS A 33 -31.88 3.45 -16.00
C HIS A 33 -30.90 4.06 -17.02
N TRP A 34 -29.62 4.23 -16.66
CA TRP A 34 -28.56 4.71 -17.55
C TRP A 34 -28.33 3.80 -18.77
N LEU A 35 -28.69 2.52 -18.68
CA LEU A 35 -28.51 1.57 -19.78
C LEU A 35 -29.45 1.86 -20.96
N THR A 36 -30.51 2.62 -20.74
CA THR A 36 -31.49 2.99 -21.77
C THR A 36 -31.24 4.39 -22.34
N GLU A 37 -30.29 5.15 -21.77
CA GLU A 37 -29.99 6.50 -22.22
C GLU A 37 -28.98 6.50 -23.36
N GLU A 38 -29.39 7.03 -24.52
CA GLU A 38 -28.57 7.07 -25.74
C GLU A 38 -27.23 7.78 -25.51
N LYS A 39 -27.22 8.83 -24.67
CA LYS A 39 -26.00 9.57 -24.31
C LYS A 39 -24.97 8.73 -23.54
N TYR A 40 -25.37 7.62 -22.90
CA TYR A 40 -24.45 6.73 -22.17
C TYR A 40 -24.15 5.42 -22.90
N ALA A 41 -24.74 5.19 -24.07
CA ALA A 41 -24.57 3.94 -24.81
C ALA A 41 -23.11 3.69 -25.23
N THR A 42 -22.36 4.74 -25.56
CA THR A 42 -20.98 4.63 -26.05
C THR A 42 -19.96 5.11 -25.01
N PRO A 43 -18.71 4.60 -25.02
CA PRO A 43 -17.64 5.12 -24.18
C PRO A 43 -17.42 6.64 -24.35
N LYS A 44 -17.51 7.15 -25.59
CA LYS A 44 -17.41 8.58 -25.87
C LYS A 44 -18.57 9.35 -25.24
N GLY A 45 -19.80 8.87 -25.38
CA GLY A 45 -20.97 9.48 -24.77
C GLY A 45 -20.83 9.59 -23.24
N ARG A 46 -20.39 8.51 -22.59
CA ARG A 46 -20.09 8.52 -21.14
C ARG A 46 -18.98 9.50 -20.76
N TYR A 47 -17.93 9.58 -21.57
CA TYR A 47 -16.84 10.54 -21.34
C TYR A 47 -17.33 12.00 -21.47
N ASP A 48 -18.11 12.31 -22.50
CA ASP A 48 -18.64 13.65 -22.76
C ASP A 48 -19.61 14.10 -21.64
N HIS A 49 -20.23 13.16 -20.93
CA HIS A 49 -21.17 13.40 -19.81
C HIS A 49 -20.59 12.97 -18.45
N MET A 50 -19.27 12.83 -18.34
CA MET A 50 -18.62 12.33 -17.13
C MET A 50 -18.94 13.12 -15.85
N PRO A 51 -19.12 14.46 -15.87
CA PRO A 51 -19.54 15.20 -14.66
C PRO A 51 -20.88 14.72 -14.08
N GLU A 52 -21.86 14.47 -14.95
CA GLU A 52 -23.20 13.99 -14.56
C GLU A 52 -23.11 12.55 -14.01
N LEU A 53 -22.36 11.67 -14.69
CA LEU A 53 -22.14 10.31 -14.20
C LEU A 53 -21.40 10.29 -12.87
N THR A 54 -20.43 11.19 -12.68
CA THR A 54 -19.66 11.29 -11.43
C THR A 54 -20.58 11.65 -10.28
N GLN A 55 -21.44 12.65 -10.47
CA GLN A 55 -22.45 13.05 -9.49
C GLN A 55 -23.41 11.91 -9.16
N GLY A 56 -23.96 11.20 -10.16
CA GLY A 56 -24.85 10.08 -9.91
C GLY A 56 -24.17 8.90 -9.18
N VAL A 57 -22.88 8.68 -9.44
CA VAL A 57 -22.09 7.70 -8.67
C VAL A 57 -21.88 8.17 -7.23
N ASP A 58 -21.55 9.44 -6.99
CA ASP A 58 -21.43 10.01 -5.63
C ASP A 58 -22.73 9.82 -4.84
N GLU A 59 -23.87 10.17 -5.45
CA GLU A 59 -25.20 10.03 -4.84
C GLU A 59 -25.54 8.58 -4.50
N ALA A 60 -25.25 7.64 -5.40
CA ALA A 60 -25.46 6.22 -5.16
C ALA A 60 -24.58 5.72 -4.00
N LEU A 61 -23.28 6.06 -4.02
CA LEU A 61 -22.32 5.57 -3.03
C LEU A 61 -22.55 6.10 -1.62
N ALA A 62 -23.21 7.25 -1.48
CA ALA A 62 -23.60 7.79 -0.17
C ALA A 62 -24.56 6.88 0.62
N ALA A 63 -25.21 5.89 -0.03
CA ALA A 63 -26.22 5.05 0.59
C ALA A 63 -25.67 3.94 1.52
N LYS A 64 -24.37 3.62 1.48
CA LYS A 64 -23.75 2.53 2.26
C LYS A 64 -22.33 2.89 2.70
N SER A 65 -21.81 2.16 3.68
CA SER A 65 -20.38 2.23 4.04
C SER A 65 -19.49 1.67 2.91
N ARG A 66 -18.20 2.05 2.91
CA ARG A 66 -17.20 1.52 1.96
C ARG A 66 -17.16 -0.01 1.97
N ASP A 67 -17.20 -0.61 3.15
CA ASP A 67 -17.02 -2.06 3.30
C ASP A 67 -18.28 -2.85 2.89
N GLU A 68 -19.47 -2.28 3.05
CA GLU A 68 -20.71 -2.83 2.49
C GLU A 68 -20.70 -2.79 0.96
N TRP A 69 -20.27 -1.66 0.40
CA TRP A 69 -20.07 -1.52 -1.04
C TRP A 69 -19.05 -2.51 -1.57
N GLY A 70 -17.96 -2.74 -0.83
CA GLY A 70 -16.94 -3.70 -1.23
C GLY A 70 -17.48 -5.10 -1.47
N LYS A 71 -18.36 -5.59 -0.58
CA LYS A 71 -19.03 -6.90 -0.75
C LYS A 71 -19.88 -6.94 -2.02
N ILE A 72 -20.55 -5.84 -2.37
CA ILE A 72 -21.39 -5.74 -3.57
C ILE A 72 -20.51 -5.74 -4.82
N PHE A 73 -19.41 -4.98 -4.82
CA PHE A 73 -18.51 -4.86 -5.96
C PHE A 73 -17.74 -6.15 -6.22
N ASP A 74 -17.30 -6.84 -5.17
CA ASP A 74 -16.67 -8.17 -5.27
C ASP A 74 -17.65 -9.20 -5.86
N ALA A 75 -18.90 -9.22 -5.38
CA ALA A 75 -19.94 -10.12 -5.90
C ALA A 75 -20.29 -9.82 -7.37
N ALA A 76 -20.19 -8.56 -7.79
CA ALA A 76 -20.41 -8.12 -9.16
C ALA A 76 -19.17 -8.28 -10.07
N GLY A 77 -18.01 -8.69 -9.52
CA GLY A 77 -16.77 -8.85 -10.29
C GLY A 77 -16.20 -7.53 -10.82
N LEU A 78 -16.51 -6.40 -10.17
CA LEU A 78 -16.02 -5.09 -10.58
C LEU A 78 -14.54 -4.92 -10.23
N ILE A 79 -13.83 -4.12 -11.03
CA ILE A 79 -12.45 -3.72 -10.72
C ILE A 79 -12.51 -2.47 -9.84
N TRP A 80 -12.35 -2.68 -8.54
CA TRP A 80 -12.40 -1.63 -7.53
C TRP A 80 -11.32 -1.86 -6.46
N GLY A 81 -11.17 -0.91 -5.54
CA GLY A 81 -10.45 -1.14 -4.30
C GLY A 81 -10.80 -0.09 -3.23
N PRO A 82 -10.59 -0.41 -1.94
CA PRO A 82 -10.71 0.57 -0.87
C PRO A 82 -9.54 1.56 -0.95
N VAL A 83 -9.81 2.84 -0.69
CA VAL A 83 -8.76 3.82 -0.42
C VAL A 83 -8.41 3.71 1.06
N LEU A 84 -7.36 2.95 1.36
CA LEU A 84 -6.92 2.68 2.73
C LEU A 84 -6.17 3.88 3.33
N GLY A 85 -6.48 4.20 4.57
CA GLY A 85 -5.65 5.05 5.42
C GLY A 85 -4.38 4.32 5.89
N LEU A 86 -3.34 5.08 6.23
CA LEU A 86 -2.04 4.50 6.65
C LEU A 86 -2.14 3.54 7.84
N HIS A 87 -3.13 3.71 8.71
CA HIS A 87 -3.38 2.84 9.86
C HIS A 87 -4.09 1.53 9.49
N GLU A 88 -4.81 1.50 8.36
CA GLU A 88 -5.51 0.33 7.83
C GLU A 88 -4.59 -0.55 7.00
N VAL A 89 -3.61 0.04 6.29
CA VAL A 89 -2.71 -0.69 5.40
C VAL A 89 -1.99 -1.88 6.09
N PRO A 90 -1.47 -1.77 7.33
CA PRO A 90 -0.86 -2.91 8.03
C PRO A 90 -1.88 -3.97 8.50
N GLN A 91 -3.16 -3.60 8.56
CA GLN A 91 -4.26 -4.48 8.97
C GLN A 91 -4.86 -5.24 7.79
N ASP A 92 -4.52 -4.86 6.55
CA ASP A 92 -5.02 -5.51 5.35
C ASP A 92 -4.67 -7.02 5.38
N PRO A 93 -5.65 -7.92 5.15
CA PRO A 93 -5.43 -9.36 5.22
C PRO A 93 -4.34 -9.84 4.26
N GLN A 94 -4.24 -9.23 3.07
CA GLN A 94 -3.21 -9.59 2.11
C GLN A 94 -1.85 -9.09 2.58
N ALA A 95 -1.74 -7.86 3.10
CA ALA A 95 -0.52 -7.32 3.69
C ALA A 95 0.03 -8.22 4.82
N GLN A 96 -0.86 -8.72 5.69
CA GLN A 96 -0.50 -9.68 6.75
C GLN A 96 -0.08 -11.04 6.17
N ALA A 97 -0.87 -11.60 5.25
CA ALA A 97 -0.57 -12.88 4.61
C ALA A 97 0.78 -12.85 3.89
N ILE A 98 1.18 -11.68 3.37
CA ILE A 98 2.47 -11.52 2.70
C ILE A 98 3.61 -11.06 3.59
N ASN A 99 3.38 -10.87 4.90
CA ASN A 99 4.32 -10.27 5.84
C ASN A 99 4.92 -8.96 5.27
N LEU A 100 4.07 -8.08 4.74
CA LEU A 100 4.49 -6.81 4.13
C LEU A 100 5.16 -5.89 5.14
N PHE A 101 4.77 -6.02 6.42
CA PHE A 101 5.28 -5.20 7.52
C PHE A 101 5.91 -6.10 8.59
N PRO A 102 7.14 -6.62 8.37
CA PRO A 102 7.81 -7.43 9.36
C PRO A 102 8.15 -6.62 10.62
N THR A 103 8.11 -7.31 11.76
CA THR A 103 8.60 -6.77 13.04
C THR A 103 10.08 -7.12 13.22
N ILE A 104 10.88 -6.13 13.59
CA ILE A 104 12.30 -6.23 13.86
C ILE A 104 12.54 -5.94 15.34
N ASN A 105 13.29 -6.82 16.00
CA ASN A 105 13.74 -6.61 17.36
C ASN A 105 15.01 -5.75 17.38
N ASP A 106 14.98 -4.63 18.11
CA ASP A 106 16.13 -3.79 18.41
C ASP A 106 16.39 -3.82 19.91
N ALA A 107 17.62 -4.18 20.30
CA ALA A 107 17.98 -4.33 21.72
C ALA A 107 17.92 -3.01 22.51
N THR A 108 18.05 -1.87 21.82
CA THR A 108 18.11 -0.54 22.43
C THR A 108 16.73 0.14 22.41
N HIS A 109 15.98 -0.03 21.31
CA HIS A 109 14.73 0.71 21.06
C HIS A 109 13.47 -0.15 21.16
N GLY A 110 13.62 -1.47 21.36
CA GLY A 110 12.52 -2.42 21.40
C GLY A 110 12.06 -2.88 20.01
N ASP A 111 10.94 -3.59 19.96
CA ASP A 111 10.37 -4.09 18.71
C ASP A 111 9.76 -2.95 17.89
N TYR A 112 10.08 -2.91 16.59
CA TYR A 112 9.48 -1.97 15.66
C TYR A 112 9.10 -2.64 14.35
N THR A 113 8.08 -2.11 13.69
CA THR A 113 7.64 -2.58 12.38
C THR A 113 8.31 -1.77 11.28
N THR A 114 8.71 -2.43 10.20
CA THR A 114 9.27 -1.77 9.01
C THR A 114 8.60 -2.31 7.74
N VAL A 115 8.97 -1.78 6.57
CA VAL A 115 8.45 -2.23 5.28
C VAL A 115 9.33 -3.35 4.73
N GLY A 116 8.72 -4.46 4.36
CA GLY A 116 9.37 -5.55 3.65
C GLY A 116 9.80 -5.16 2.24
N ILE A 117 10.65 -5.98 1.64
CA ILE A 117 11.00 -5.83 0.22
C ILE A 117 9.78 -6.15 -0.67
N PRO A 118 9.50 -5.37 -1.74
CA PRO A 118 8.32 -5.58 -2.59
C PRO A 118 8.42 -6.82 -3.49
N MET A 119 9.54 -7.52 -3.48
CA MET A 119 9.83 -8.67 -4.35
C MET A 119 9.99 -9.94 -3.52
N ARG A 120 9.54 -11.06 -4.10
CA ARG A 120 9.72 -12.40 -3.52
C ARG A 120 10.60 -13.24 -4.43
N PHE A 121 11.58 -13.92 -3.85
CA PHE A 121 12.45 -14.85 -4.56
C PHE A 121 12.23 -16.25 -4.01
N SER A 122 11.98 -17.22 -4.89
CA SER A 122 11.67 -18.60 -4.50
C SER A 122 12.84 -19.34 -3.86
N LYS A 123 14.08 -18.89 -4.10
CA LYS A 123 15.31 -19.55 -3.65
C LYS A 123 16.15 -18.73 -2.66
N THR A 124 15.81 -17.46 -2.44
CA THR A 124 16.64 -16.54 -1.66
C THR A 124 15.77 -15.77 -0.69
N PRO A 125 15.97 -15.89 0.63
CA PRO A 125 15.31 -15.02 1.58
C PRO A 125 15.78 -13.58 1.36
N VAL A 126 14.84 -12.64 1.35
CA VAL A 126 15.09 -11.22 1.13
C VAL A 126 14.30 -10.38 2.11
N GLY A 127 14.80 -9.17 2.41
CA GLY A 127 14.15 -8.22 3.29
C GLY A 127 14.95 -7.94 4.57
N PRO A 128 14.43 -7.05 5.43
CA PRO A 128 15.06 -6.71 6.70
C PRO A 128 15.01 -7.91 7.65
N THR A 129 16.16 -8.29 8.20
CA THR A 129 16.31 -9.43 9.13
C THR A 129 16.85 -9.06 10.50
N ARG A 130 17.32 -7.81 10.66
CA ARG A 130 17.89 -7.28 11.90
C ARG A 130 17.74 -5.77 11.95
N ALA A 131 17.91 -5.21 13.15
CA ALA A 131 17.92 -3.77 13.37
C ALA A 131 19.00 -3.06 12.54
N ALA A 132 18.79 -1.78 12.29
CA ALA A 132 19.81 -0.93 11.68
C ALA A 132 21.01 -0.81 12.63
N PRO A 133 22.26 -0.77 12.11
CA PRO A 133 23.41 -0.71 12.97
C PRO A 133 23.52 0.62 13.71
N SER A 134 24.06 0.59 14.93
CA SER A 134 24.48 1.80 15.64
C SER A 134 25.63 2.49 14.92
N LEU A 135 25.81 3.78 15.24
CA LEU A 135 26.90 4.57 14.69
C LEU A 135 28.25 3.98 15.13
N GLY A 136 29.00 3.43 14.17
CA GLY A 136 30.31 2.84 14.43
C GLY A 136 30.31 1.37 14.85
N GLN A 137 29.14 0.70 14.91
CA GLN A 137 29.00 -0.69 15.37
C GLN A 137 29.98 -1.67 14.72
N HIS A 138 30.26 -1.47 13.42
CA HIS A 138 31.09 -2.38 12.65
C HIS A 138 32.49 -1.83 12.34
N SER A 139 32.85 -0.64 12.83
CA SER A 139 34.12 0.03 12.47
C SER A 139 35.34 -0.83 12.78
N LYS A 140 35.40 -1.40 13.99
CA LYS A 140 36.50 -2.27 14.42
C LYS A 140 36.58 -3.55 13.60
N ALA A 141 35.44 -4.22 13.39
CA ALA A 141 35.37 -5.46 12.61
C ALA A 141 35.85 -5.25 11.17
N ILE A 142 35.39 -4.19 10.51
CA ILE A 142 35.80 -3.86 9.13
C ILE A 142 37.29 -3.53 9.08
N LEU A 143 37.83 -2.72 9.99
CA LEU A 143 39.27 -2.38 9.99
C LEU A 143 40.17 -3.61 10.23
N GLN A 144 39.72 -4.57 11.04
CA GLN A 144 40.41 -5.85 11.22
C GLN A 144 40.45 -6.67 9.93
N GLU A 145 39.40 -6.66 9.11
CA GLU A 145 39.39 -7.31 7.78
C GLU A 145 40.44 -6.69 6.84
N PHE A 146 40.82 -5.44 7.05
CA PHE A 146 41.91 -4.74 6.34
C PHE A 146 43.29 -4.86 7.01
N ASN A 147 43.45 -5.77 7.96
CA ASN A 147 44.71 -6.04 8.70
C ASN A 147 45.21 -4.88 9.57
N PHE A 148 44.33 -3.98 10.03
CA PHE A 148 44.71 -3.03 11.08
C PHE A 148 44.88 -3.78 12.42
N THR A 149 45.97 -3.47 13.13
CA THR A 149 46.19 -4.03 14.47
C THR A 149 45.23 -3.41 15.49
N PRO A 150 44.91 -4.11 16.60
CA PRO A 150 44.11 -3.54 17.68
C PRO A 150 44.65 -2.18 18.17
N ASP A 151 45.98 -2.04 18.26
CA ASP A 151 46.62 -0.78 18.70
C ASP A 151 46.40 0.36 17.70
N ALA A 152 46.47 0.08 16.39
CA ALA A 152 46.20 1.08 15.36
C ALA A 152 44.73 1.51 15.38
N ILE A 153 43.79 0.58 15.54
CA ILE A 153 42.35 0.88 15.63
C ILE A 153 42.06 1.75 16.87
N ASN A 154 42.63 1.39 18.03
CA ASN A 154 42.49 2.17 19.25
C ASN A 154 43.06 3.59 19.09
N ALA A 155 44.21 3.74 18.43
CA ALA A 155 44.79 5.05 18.15
C ALA A 155 43.88 5.92 17.26
N LEU A 156 43.27 5.34 16.22
CA LEU A 156 42.32 6.05 15.35
C LEU A 156 41.06 6.48 16.12
N SER A 157 40.55 5.63 17.03
CA SER A 157 39.40 5.96 17.87
C SER A 157 39.73 7.09 18.85
N GLN A 158 40.88 7.03 19.53
CA GLN A 158 41.33 8.08 20.45
C GLN A 158 41.59 9.43 19.76
N GLN A 159 42.01 9.41 18.50
CA GLN A 159 42.18 10.61 17.68
C GLN A 159 40.85 11.17 17.13
N GLY A 160 39.72 10.49 17.36
CA GLY A 160 38.41 10.86 16.85
C GLY A 160 38.26 10.67 15.34
N VAL A 161 39.16 9.90 14.70
CA VAL A 161 39.10 9.59 13.26
C VAL A 161 37.98 8.60 12.96
N ILE A 162 37.72 7.68 13.89
CA ILE A 162 36.64 6.69 13.80
C ILE A 162 35.81 6.69 15.09
N GLN A 163 34.54 6.35 14.97
CA GLN A 163 33.72 5.88 16.09
C GLN A 163 33.68 4.35 16.04
N ALA A 164 34.00 3.71 17.16
CA ALA A 164 33.85 2.28 17.36
C ALA A 164 33.12 2.11 18.69
N ASP A 165 32.03 1.34 18.68
CA ASP A 165 31.33 0.98 19.92
C ASP A 165 32.29 0.21 20.85
N ASP A 166 32.10 0.36 22.16
CA ASP A 166 32.83 -0.38 23.21
C ASP A 166 32.52 -1.89 23.17
#